data_AF-A0A2Z4K4M4-F1
#
_entry.id   AF-A0A2Z4K4M4-F1
#
_cell.length_a   1.000
_cell.length_b   1.000
_cell.length_c   1.000
_cell.angle_alpha   90.00
_cell.angle_beta   90.00
_cell.angle_gamma   90.00
#
_symmetry.space_group_name_H-M   'P 1'
#
loop_
_entity.id
_entity.type
_entity.pdbx_description
1 polymer ?
#
loop_
_entity_poly.entity_id
_entity_poly.type
_entity_poly.pdbx_seq_one_letter_code
_entity_poly.pdbx_strand_id
1 'polypeptide(L)'
;MRTTIFVSLFVLTACGVAPNEDAPAESMEANDPSLVTREGFAAAGLAWPLTVESGRLGCTQMARWVEVNGTRYGLNGLASAERGYAELEDIWAVDEDMMAEFADAGAVDIPTVRINIGDMSSQADAFCE
;
A
#
# COMPACT_ATOMS: atom_id res chain seq x y z
N MET A 1 -3.38 84.59 -4.98
CA MET A 1 -4.50 83.66 -5.23
C MET A 1 -4.12 82.31 -4.64
N ARG A 2 -5.01 81.75 -3.81
CA ARG A 2 -4.77 80.62 -2.91
C ARG A 2 -4.85 79.28 -3.66
N THR A 3 -3.80 78.48 -3.53
CA THR A 3 -3.76 77.04 -3.80
C THR A 3 -4.61 76.30 -2.77
N THR A 4 -5.43 75.34 -3.18
CA THR A 4 -6.13 74.44 -2.25
C THR A 4 -5.98 73.01 -2.74
N ILE A 5 -5.08 72.28 -2.09
CA ILE A 5 -4.86 70.84 -2.27
C ILE A 5 -5.88 70.13 -1.38
N PHE A 6 -6.75 69.32 -1.98
CA PHE A 6 -7.65 68.43 -1.24
C PHE A 6 -6.93 67.10 -0.98
N VAL A 7 -6.53 66.90 0.28
CA VAL A 7 -6.13 65.59 0.80
C VAL A 7 -7.38 64.95 1.36
N SER A 8 -7.94 63.96 0.67
CA SER A 8 -8.97 63.09 1.22
C SER A 8 -8.34 61.79 1.71
N LEU A 9 -8.21 61.71 3.02
CA LEU A 9 -7.89 60.51 3.78
C LEU A 9 -9.21 59.72 3.98
N PHE A 10 -9.30 58.50 3.45
CA PHE A 10 -10.34 57.54 3.81
C PHE A 10 -9.67 56.36 4.53
N VAL A 11 -10.09 56.11 5.77
CA VAL A 11 -9.67 55.00 6.63
C VAL A 11 -10.95 54.27 7.07
N LEU A 12 -10.83 52.95 7.31
CA LEU A 12 -11.71 52.03 8.06
C LEU A 12 -12.80 51.31 7.22
N THR A 13 -13.12 50.01 7.32
CA THR A 13 -12.58 48.79 7.98
C THR A 13 -13.38 47.57 7.45
N ALA A 14 -12.73 46.42 7.31
CA ALA A 14 -13.19 45.02 7.53
C ALA A 14 -14.37 44.36 6.77
N CYS A 15 -14.16 43.04 6.61
CA CYS A 15 -15.08 41.91 6.43
C CYS A 15 -15.67 41.67 5.03
N GLY A 16 -14.94 40.89 4.23
CA GLY A 16 -15.47 40.17 3.08
C GLY A 16 -14.67 38.89 2.85
N VAL A 17 -15.18 37.79 3.41
CA VAL A 17 -14.68 36.42 3.28
C VAL A 17 -15.08 35.87 1.92
N ALA A 18 -14.14 35.33 1.12
CA ALA A 18 -14.36 34.27 0.11
C ALA A 18 -13.10 34.01 -0.75
N PRO A 19 -12.92 32.81 -1.31
CA PRO A 19 -13.23 31.49 -0.79
C PRO A 19 -11.95 30.65 -0.58
N ASN A 20 -12.01 29.70 0.34
CA ASN A 20 -11.11 28.55 0.31
C ASN A 20 -11.33 27.82 -1.02
N GLU A 21 -10.32 27.77 -1.87
CA GLU A 21 -10.18 26.72 -2.88
C GLU A 21 -9.03 25.78 -2.46
N ASP A 22 -8.96 25.46 -1.16
CA ASP A 22 -8.48 24.16 -0.73
C ASP A 22 -9.57 23.15 -1.14
N ALA A 23 -9.60 22.84 -2.44
CA ALA A 23 -10.28 21.65 -2.91
C ALA A 23 -9.57 20.47 -2.24
N PRO A 24 -10.25 19.65 -1.42
CA PRO A 24 -9.65 18.41 -1.00
C PRO A 24 -9.36 17.63 -2.28
N ALA A 25 -8.09 17.30 -2.50
CA ALA A 25 -7.68 16.25 -3.43
C ALA A 25 -8.15 14.90 -2.89
N GLU A 26 -9.46 14.74 -2.73
CA GLU A 26 -10.11 13.48 -2.42
C GLU A 26 -10.61 12.88 -3.72
N SER A 27 -10.32 11.58 -3.91
CA SER A 27 -11.02 10.64 -4.80
C SER A 27 -10.53 10.40 -6.24
N MET A 28 -9.23 10.26 -6.48
CA MET A 28 -8.76 9.51 -7.67
C MET A 28 -7.85 8.30 -7.40
N GLU A 29 -7.45 8.02 -6.14
CA GLU A 29 -6.70 6.79 -5.78
C GLU A 29 -7.59 5.59 -5.42
N ALA A 30 -8.92 5.67 -5.59
CA ALA A 30 -9.84 4.62 -5.15
C ALA A 30 -9.90 3.38 -6.08
N ASN A 31 -9.20 3.38 -7.22
CA ASN A 31 -9.27 2.28 -8.20
C ASN A 31 -7.89 1.93 -8.77
N ASP A 32 -6.84 2.02 -7.96
CA ASP A 32 -5.56 1.44 -8.38
C ASP A 32 -5.56 -0.07 -8.08
N PRO A 33 -5.68 -0.95 -9.09
CA PRO A 33 -5.74 -2.40 -8.87
C PRO A 33 -4.44 -2.96 -8.30
N SER A 34 -3.35 -2.19 -8.33
CA SER A 34 -2.09 -2.59 -7.70
C SER A 34 -2.10 -2.38 -6.18
N LEU A 35 -2.98 -1.53 -5.64
CA LEU A 35 -3.09 -1.33 -4.20
C LEU A 35 -3.98 -2.42 -3.59
N VAL A 36 -3.40 -3.24 -2.72
CA VAL A 36 -4.08 -4.37 -2.08
C VAL A 36 -4.00 -4.29 -0.57
N THR A 37 -5.04 -4.82 0.09
CA THR A 37 -5.17 -4.85 1.55
C THR A 37 -5.54 -6.24 2.03
N ARG A 38 -5.23 -6.53 3.30
CA ARG A 38 -5.68 -7.75 4.00
C ARG A 38 -7.20 -7.91 3.90
N GLU A 39 -7.94 -6.84 4.16
CA GLU A 39 -9.40 -6.83 4.08
C GLU A 39 -9.90 -7.14 2.66
N GLY A 40 -9.27 -6.57 1.63
CA GLY A 40 -9.63 -6.83 0.23
C GLY A 40 -9.42 -8.29 -0.17
N PHE A 41 -8.31 -8.90 0.27
CA PHE A 41 -8.06 -10.33 0.05
C PHE A 41 -9.10 -11.19 0.76
N ALA A 42 -9.40 -10.90 2.03
CA ALA A 42 -10.41 -11.64 2.79
C ALA A 42 -11.81 -11.52 2.14
N ALA A 43 -12.19 -10.34 1.67
CA ALA A 43 -13.45 -10.11 0.96
C ALA A 43 -13.54 -10.89 -0.37
N ALA A 44 -12.40 -11.13 -1.03
CA ALA A 44 -12.29 -11.94 -2.24
C ALA A 44 -12.14 -13.44 -1.97
N GLY A 45 -12.06 -13.88 -0.70
CA GLY A 45 -11.82 -15.27 -0.33
C GLY A 45 -10.39 -15.75 -0.59
N LEU A 46 -9.42 -14.82 -0.66
CA LEU A 46 -8.00 -15.08 -0.86
C LEU A 46 -7.22 -15.04 0.46
N ALA A 47 -6.11 -15.76 0.53
CA ALA A 47 -5.23 -15.73 1.68
C ALA A 47 -4.29 -14.51 1.66
N TRP A 48 -4.27 -13.72 2.73
CA TRP A 48 -3.32 -12.62 2.90
C TRP A 48 -2.02 -13.13 3.55
N PRO A 49 -0.89 -13.15 2.83
CA PRO A 49 0.32 -13.81 3.32
C PRO A 49 1.26 -12.90 4.11
N LEU A 50 0.94 -11.62 4.30
CA LEU A 50 1.86 -10.65 4.88
C LEU A 50 1.48 -10.28 6.32
N THR A 51 2.47 -9.88 7.12
CA THR A 51 2.25 -9.35 8.47
C THR A 51 1.76 -7.90 8.46
N VAL A 52 1.99 -7.17 7.37
CA VAL A 52 1.50 -5.78 7.16
C VAL A 52 0.08 -5.77 6.62
N GLU A 53 -0.65 -4.65 6.80
CA GLU A 53 -2.07 -4.54 6.40
C GLU A 53 -2.30 -4.28 4.90
N SER A 54 -1.30 -3.74 4.21
CA SER A 54 -1.43 -3.33 2.81
C SER A 54 -0.10 -3.35 2.08
N GLY A 55 -0.16 -3.43 0.75
CA GLY A 55 1.00 -3.31 -0.13
C GLY A 55 0.58 -2.90 -1.53
N ARG A 56 1.57 -2.52 -2.34
CA ARG A 56 1.39 -2.26 -3.77
C ARG A 56 2.00 -3.41 -4.56
N LEU A 57 1.18 -4.18 -5.26
CA LEU A 57 1.66 -5.24 -6.14
C LEU A 57 2.32 -4.64 -7.39
N GLY A 58 3.23 -5.41 -7.96
CA GLY A 58 3.78 -5.08 -9.25
C GLY A 58 4.53 -6.23 -9.87
N CYS A 59 4.97 -6.00 -11.09
CA CYS A 59 5.58 -7.04 -11.90
C CYS A 59 6.54 -6.47 -12.95
N THR A 60 7.28 -7.39 -13.56
CA THR A 60 7.85 -7.23 -14.90
C THR A 60 7.37 -8.40 -15.76
N GLN A 61 7.95 -8.64 -16.93
CA GLN A 61 7.64 -9.86 -17.70
C GLN A 61 7.87 -11.16 -16.89
N MET A 62 8.82 -11.14 -15.95
CA MET A 62 9.29 -12.34 -15.25
C MET A 62 9.18 -12.25 -13.72
N ALA A 63 9.30 -11.05 -13.16
CA ALA A 63 9.30 -10.84 -11.71
C ALA A 63 7.89 -10.49 -11.21
N ARG A 64 7.55 -10.97 -10.01
CA ARG A 64 6.37 -10.53 -9.24
C ARG A 64 6.84 -10.02 -7.90
N TRP A 65 6.29 -8.92 -7.45
CA TRP A 65 6.74 -8.26 -6.22
C TRP A 65 5.60 -7.53 -5.52
N VAL A 66 5.80 -7.26 -4.23
CA VAL A 66 4.97 -6.36 -3.43
C VAL A 66 5.84 -5.26 -2.85
N GLU A 67 5.42 -4.01 -2.98
CA GLU A 67 6.08 -2.86 -2.38
C GLU A 67 5.38 -2.47 -1.08
N VAL A 68 6.16 -2.38 0.00
CA VAL A 68 5.72 -2.01 1.35
C VAL A 68 6.69 -0.95 1.86
N ASN A 69 6.18 0.24 2.19
CA ASN A 69 7.00 1.37 2.68
C ASN A 69 8.19 1.72 1.76
N GLY A 70 8.01 1.57 0.44
CA GLY A 70 9.05 1.82 -0.57
C GLY A 70 10.05 0.67 -0.79
N THR A 71 9.94 -0.43 -0.05
CA THR A 71 10.77 -1.64 -0.23
C THR A 71 10.01 -2.67 -1.07
N ARG A 72 10.63 -3.17 -2.13
CA ARG A 72 10.06 -4.21 -2.99
C ARG A 72 10.51 -5.59 -2.55
N TYR A 73 9.56 -6.44 -2.21
CA TYR A 73 9.79 -7.83 -1.80
C TYR A 73 9.41 -8.77 -2.92
N GLY A 74 10.23 -9.79 -3.15
CA GLY A 74 9.98 -10.79 -4.19
C GLY A 74 8.82 -11.73 -3.86
N LEU A 75 7.91 -11.92 -4.81
CA LEU A 75 6.82 -12.91 -4.73
C LEU A 75 7.13 -14.19 -5.54
N ASN A 76 8.22 -14.19 -6.31
CA ASN A 76 8.68 -15.37 -7.03
C ASN A 76 10.21 -15.42 -7.10
N GLY A 77 10.77 -16.58 -7.48
CA GLY A 77 12.23 -16.77 -7.56
C GLY A 77 12.94 -15.91 -8.60
N LEU A 78 12.20 -15.17 -9.43
CA LEU A 78 12.76 -14.24 -10.42
C LEU A 78 12.85 -12.80 -9.89
N ALA A 79 12.19 -12.50 -8.76
CA ALA A 79 12.29 -11.26 -8.01
C ALA A 79 13.20 -11.46 -6.78
N SER A 80 14.50 -11.66 -6.99
CA SER A 80 15.46 -12.02 -5.94
C SER A 80 16.34 -10.86 -5.47
N ALA A 81 17.06 -11.04 -4.36
CA ALA A 81 18.07 -10.09 -3.87
C ALA A 81 19.13 -9.70 -4.90
N GLU A 82 19.60 -10.65 -5.71
CA GLU A 82 20.56 -10.39 -6.80
C GLU A 82 20.01 -9.42 -7.87
N ARG A 83 18.69 -9.26 -7.92
CA ARG A 83 17.97 -8.38 -8.85
C ARG A 83 17.37 -7.15 -8.18
N GLY A 84 17.74 -6.88 -6.93
CA GLY A 84 17.37 -5.68 -6.19
C GLY A 84 16.04 -5.75 -5.44
N TYR A 85 15.53 -6.96 -5.15
CA TYR A 85 14.35 -7.17 -4.32
C TYR A 85 14.76 -7.59 -2.91
N ALA A 86 14.02 -7.18 -1.89
CA ALA A 86 14.18 -7.71 -0.55
C ALA A 86 13.59 -9.13 -0.47
N GLU A 87 14.14 -9.92 0.45
CA GLU A 87 13.63 -11.25 0.77
C GLU A 87 12.32 -11.13 1.56
N LEU A 88 11.30 -11.89 1.17
CA LEU A 88 9.93 -11.74 1.69
C LEU A 88 9.83 -12.17 3.16
N GLU A 89 10.75 -13.01 3.64
CA GLU A 89 10.79 -13.63 4.96
C GLU A 89 10.60 -12.66 6.13
N ASP A 90 11.01 -11.40 5.96
CA ASP A 90 10.89 -10.33 6.96
C ASP A 90 9.43 -9.93 7.23
N ILE A 91 8.56 -10.06 6.22
CA ILE A 91 7.15 -9.65 6.27
C ILE A 91 6.18 -10.79 5.97
N TRP A 92 6.68 -12.00 5.72
CA TRP A 92 5.86 -13.17 5.44
C TRP A 92 5.23 -13.70 6.73
N ALA A 93 3.90 -13.79 6.78
CA ALA A 93 3.17 -14.33 7.91
C ALA A 93 3.39 -15.85 8.07
N VAL A 94 3.50 -16.27 9.33
CA VAL A 94 3.47 -17.69 9.71
C VAL A 94 2.03 -18.17 9.63
N ASP A 95 1.83 -19.41 9.21
CA ASP A 95 0.53 -20.07 9.23
C ASP A 95 0.32 -20.71 10.62
N GLU A 96 -0.17 -19.91 11.58
CA GLU A 96 -0.31 -20.34 12.97
C GLU A 96 -1.26 -21.53 13.13
N ASP A 97 -2.32 -21.59 12.33
CA ASP A 97 -3.30 -22.68 12.36
C ASP A 97 -2.65 -23.99 11.92
N MET A 98 -1.92 -23.98 10.80
CA MET A 98 -1.18 -25.16 10.34
C MET A 98 -0.07 -25.58 11.32
N MET A 99 0.64 -24.60 11.92
CA MET A 99 1.64 -24.89 12.95
C MET A 99 1.01 -25.52 14.19
N ALA A 100 -0.19 -25.09 14.60
CA ALA A 100 -0.94 -25.69 15.70
C ALA A 100 -1.40 -27.11 15.37
N GLU A 101 -1.89 -27.36 14.17
CA GLU A 101 -2.27 -28.71 13.71
C GLU A 101 -1.10 -29.69 13.77
N PHE A 102 0.10 -29.25 13.36
CA PHE A 102 1.30 -30.09 13.49
C PHE A 102 1.69 -30.35 14.93
N ALA A 103 1.58 -29.35 15.81
CA ALA A 103 1.86 -29.52 17.23
C ALA A 103 0.89 -30.52 17.87
N ASP A 104 -0.40 -30.44 17.55
CA ASP A 104 -1.43 -31.36 18.03
C ASP A 104 -1.24 -32.79 17.48
N ALA A 105 -0.69 -32.92 16.27
CA ALA A 105 -0.28 -34.20 15.70
C ALA A 105 1.01 -34.78 16.31
N GLY A 106 1.66 -34.07 17.24
CA GLY A 106 2.90 -34.48 17.88
C GLY A 106 4.13 -34.34 16.99
N ALA A 107 4.06 -33.51 15.94
CA ALA A 107 5.22 -33.24 15.09
C ALA A 107 6.29 -32.45 15.87
N VAL A 108 7.54 -32.85 15.68
CA VAL A 108 8.72 -32.18 16.25
C VAL A 108 9.65 -31.79 15.11
N ASP A 109 10.42 -30.73 15.30
CA ASP A 109 11.42 -30.23 14.32
C ASP A 109 10.87 -29.94 12.91
N ILE A 110 9.62 -29.46 12.83
CA ILE A 110 9.03 -29.03 11.56
C ILE A 110 9.55 -27.65 11.14
N PRO A 111 9.77 -27.41 9.84
CA PRO A 111 10.07 -26.06 9.36
C PRO A 111 8.88 -25.13 9.61
N THR A 112 9.15 -23.84 9.82
CA THR A 112 8.11 -22.82 9.93
C THR A 112 7.28 -22.79 8.65
N VAL A 113 5.99 -23.12 8.78
CA VAL A 113 5.04 -23.00 7.68
C VAL A 113 4.54 -21.57 7.61
N ARG A 114 4.43 -21.07 6.38
CA ARG A 114 4.02 -19.71 6.09
C ARG A 114 2.83 -19.72 5.16
N ILE A 115 1.99 -18.69 5.28
CA ILE A 115 0.77 -18.57 4.47
C ILE A 115 1.14 -18.55 2.98
N ASN A 116 0.41 -19.30 2.15
CA ASN A 116 0.74 -19.42 0.73
C ASN A 116 0.72 -18.06 0.00
N ILE A 117 1.79 -17.73 -0.73
CA ILE A 117 1.92 -16.45 -1.48
C ILE A 117 1.32 -16.52 -2.90
N GLY A 118 0.81 -17.68 -3.31
CA GLY A 118 0.29 -17.95 -4.64
C GLY A 118 -0.83 -17.00 -5.04
N ASP A 119 -1.81 -16.79 -4.15
CA ASP A 119 -2.92 -15.85 -4.39
C ASP A 119 -2.39 -14.44 -4.67
N MET A 120 -1.45 -13.96 -3.86
CA MET A 120 -0.84 -12.64 -4.03
C MET A 120 -0.03 -12.53 -5.33
N SER A 121 0.72 -13.57 -5.68
CA SER A 121 1.46 -13.63 -6.95
C SER A 121 0.51 -13.62 -8.16
N SER A 122 -0.60 -14.37 -8.10
CA SER A 122 -1.63 -14.37 -9.13
C SER A 122 -2.39 -13.05 -9.23
N GLN A 123 -2.63 -12.35 -8.11
CA GLN A 123 -3.15 -10.98 -8.15
C GLN A 123 -2.16 -10.04 -8.85
N ALA A 124 -0.86 -10.21 -8.61
CA ALA A 124 0.16 -9.44 -9.32
C ALA A 124 0.20 -9.77 -10.82
N ASP A 125 -0.10 -11.00 -11.23
CA ASP A 125 -0.24 -11.37 -12.65
C ASP A 125 -1.41 -10.64 -13.34
N ALA A 126 -2.55 -10.51 -12.65
CA ALA A 126 -3.83 -10.13 -13.25
C ALA A 126 -3.88 -8.72 -13.87
N PHE A 127 -3.02 -7.79 -13.44
CA PHE A 127 -2.94 -6.43 -14.00
C PHE A 127 -1.66 -6.18 -14.82
N CYS A 128 -0.88 -7.23 -15.07
CA CYS A 128 0.38 -7.18 -15.81
C CYS A 128 0.24 -7.60 -17.28
N GLU A 129 -1.00 -7.77 -17.74
CA GLU A 129 -1.38 -8.12 -19.12
C GLU A 129 -1.48 -6.90 -20.04
#